data_AF-A0A9P8GL48-F1
#
_entry.id   AF-A0A9P8GL48-F1
#
_cell.length_a   1.000
_cell.length_b   1.000
_cell.length_c   1.000
_cell.angle_alpha   90.00
_cell.angle_beta   90.00
_cell.angle_gamma   90.00
#
_symmetry.space_group_name_H-M   'P 1'
#
loop_
_entity.id
_entity.type
_entity.pdbx_description
1 polymer ?
#
loop_
_entity_poly.entity_id
_entity_poly.type
_entity_poly.pdbx_seq_one_letter_code
_entity_poly.pdbx_strand_id
1 'polypeptide(L)'
;MRFQKIAPFALAAAVASAQNTTEGGNLTTGGNITTSTNGTVPLANQQLNSFWTLLQQFGLLGTYSNMRNITLLAPSNEALARLNTSGVAITSEFVQALVDYHTLNGTILSSELSNVTSAFPHTHLTNPAYSNVTGGQVVEALMVNKTAYFFSGLKNNVSVTTANLNFTGGVIHIVDGTFTIPGNLTSTLTNSNLTALAGAAQQLNLTSTLGRLHDVTIFAPNNDAFQAVGDALANASMSQLSNVLSYHVVNNSVLYSADIMNGTTSVSTLTGHNLTLQNINGSLWVNNAKIVTPDVLFGNGVIQVIDEVLNPNNTVAHNSSMTASSKSSTSQAFVGVTTKASNVPFTSGQATPTATNDAQKSATTGALSSSTGAANAFATGAIGAAALFGGIGAAFANF
;
A
#
# COMPACT_ATOMS: atom_id res chain seq x y z
N MET A 1 15.02 -69.51 -24.94
CA MET A 1 15.45 -68.74 -26.12
C MET A 1 15.60 -67.29 -25.68
N ARG A 2 16.81 -66.84 -25.30
CA ARG A 2 17.81 -66.08 -26.10
C ARG A 2 17.32 -64.71 -26.62
N PHE A 3 17.88 -63.65 -25.98
CA PHE A 3 18.31 -62.29 -26.43
C PHE A 3 17.49 -61.51 -27.48
N GLN A 4 17.25 -60.18 -27.37
CA GLN A 4 18.17 -59.02 -27.22
C GLN A 4 17.45 -57.85 -26.47
N LYS A 5 18.03 -57.07 -25.53
CA LYS A 5 19.17 -56.12 -25.53
C LYS A 5 18.86 -54.74 -26.13
N ILE A 6 18.37 -53.78 -25.33
CA ILE A 6 18.64 -52.32 -25.44
C ILE A 6 18.64 -51.70 -24.03
N ALA A 7 19.68 -50.94 -23.70
CA ALA A 7 19.82 -50.00 -22.58
C ALA A 7 20.77 -48.87 -23.07
N PRO A 8 20.95 -47.73 -22.38
CA PRO A 8 20.05 -46.96 -21.50
C PRO A 8 20.06 -45.43 -21.84
N PHE A 9 19.17 -44.64 -21.24
CA PHE A 9 19.44 -43.21 -21.00
C PHE A 9 19.24 -42.93 -19.51
N ALA A 10 20.32 -42.49 -18.87
CA ALA A 10 20.40 -42.12 -17.48
C ALA A 10 20.02 -40.64 -17.30
N LEU A 11 19.26 -40.32 -16.25
CA LEU A 11 19.34 -39.02 -15.60
C LEU A 11 19.45 -39.27 -14.10
N ALA A 12 20.66 -39.01 -13.60
CA ALA A 12 21.06 -39.28 -12.24
C ALA A 12 20.34 -38.33 -11.25
N ALA A 13 19.69 -38.92 -10.25
CA ALA A 13 19.37 -38.26 -9.00
C ALA A 13 20.66 -38.13 -8.19
N ALA A 14 21.16 -36.91 -8.01
CA ALA A 14 22.23 -36.63 -7.08
C ALA A 14 21.65 -35.95 -5.83
N VAL A 15 21.35 -36.79 -4.85
CA VAL A 15 21.29 -36.44 -3.42
C VAL A 15 22.73 -36.10 -3.01
N ALA A 16 23.02 -34.83 -2.75
CA ALA A 16 24.29 -34.41 -2.16
C ALA A 16 24.07 -34.07 -0.69
N SER A 17 24.40 -35.04 0.15
CA SER A 17 24.69 -34.87 1.57
C SER A 17 25.89 -33.93 1.75
N ALA A 18 25.67 -32.75 2.36
CA ALA A 18 26.76 -31.95 2.89
C ALA A 18 27.19 -32.54 4.24
N GLN A 19 28.39 -33.14 4.25
CA GLN A 19 29.05 -33.61 5.46
C GLN A 19 29.43 -32.42 6.35
N ASN A 20 29.08 -32.56 7.63
CA ASN A 20 29.50 -31.73 8.73
C ASN A 20 30.98 -32.04 9.04
N THR A 21 31.89 -31.10 8.74
CA THR A 21 33.23 -31.07 9.34
C THR A 21 33.39 -29.78 10.11
N THR A 22 33.34 -29.93 11.42
CA THR A 22 33.67 -28.94 12.43
C THR A 22 35.12 -28.50 12.31
N GLU A 23 35.36 -27.23 11.98
CA GLU A 23 36.51 -26.48 12.50
C GLU A 23 36.04 -25.10 12.92
N GLY A 24 36.18 -24.82 14.22
CA GLY A 24 35.87 -23.53 14.80
C GLY A 24 36.85 -22.46 14.32
N GLY A 25 36.35 -21.50 13.54
CA GLY A 25 37.04 -20.28 13.18
C GLY A 25 36.30 -19.07 13.75
N ASN A 26 36.87 -18.49 14.79
CA ASN A 26 36.46 -17.28 15.48
C ASN A 26 36.15 -16.12 14.52
N LEU A 27 34.89 -15.65 14.49
CA LEU A 27 34.46 -14.43 13.79
C LEU A 27 34.93 -13.20 14.57
N THR A 28 36.19 -12.83 14.40
CA THR A 28 36.72 -11.53 14.82
C THR A 28 37.59 -10.95 13.74
N THR A 29 37.36 -9.67 13.43
CA THR A 29 38.17 -8.73 12.62
C THR A 29 37.71 -8.55 11.17
N GLY A 30 37.52 -7.28 10.79
CA GLY A 30 36.85 -6.83 9.57
C GLY A 30 37.38 -7.44 8.26
N GLY A 31 36.53 -8.25 7.62
CA GLY A 31 36.77 -8.82 6.30
C GLY A 31 35.72 -8.34 5.30
N ASN A 32 36.17 -7.62 4.27
CA ASN A 32 35.39 -7.37 3.07
C ASN A 32 35.13 -8.70 2.35
N ILE A 33 33.88 -9.01 2.02
CA ILE A 33 33.59 -10.06 1.02
C ILE A 33 33.83 -9.42 -0.34
N THR A 34 34.99 -9.71 -0.94
CA THR A 34 35.34 -9.28 -2.28
C THR A 34 34.51 -10.06 -3.30
N THR A 35 33.59 -9.39 -3.98
CA THR A 35 33.14 -9.86 -5.29
C THR A 35 34.26 -9.58 -6.29
N SER A 36 34.76 -10.62 -6.94
CA SER A 36 35.56 -10.49 -8.16
C SER A 36 34.78 -9.56 -9.11
N THR A 37 35.43 -8.52 -9.59
CA THR A 37 34.94 -7.46 -10.50
C THR A 37 33.98 -6.40 -9.94
N ASN A 38 34.59 -5.30 -9.47
CA ASN A 38 34.09 -3.90 -9.46
C ASN A 38 32.68 -3.61 -8.94
N GLY A 39 32.55 -3.52 -7.62
CA GLY A 39 31.48 -2.78 -6.95
C GLY A 39 31.56 -2.92 -5.43
N THR A 40 32.14 -1.95 -4.73
CA THR A 40 32.09 -1.89 -3.27
C THR A 40 30.71 -1.43 -2.83
N VAL A 41 29.81 -2.38 -2.58
CA VAL A 41 28.63 -2.15 -1.75
C VAL A 41 29.11 -2.01 -0.29
N PRO A 42 28.58 -1.09 0.53
CA PRO A 42 28.85 -1.02 1.96
C PRO A 42 28.31 -2.28 2.69
N LEU A 43 28.98 -3.42 2.50
CA LEU A 43 28.63 -4.72 3.09
C LEU A 43 28.97 -4.78 4.60
N ALA A 44 29.59 -3.74 5.15
CA ALA A 44 29.98 -3.65 6.56
C ALA A 44 28.89 -3.07 7.49
N ASN A 45 27.63 -3.03 7.04
CA ASN A 45 26.53 -2.65 7.92
C ASN A 45 25.83 -3.89 8.47
N GLN A 46 26.02 -4.16 9.77
CA GLN A 46 25.44 -5.32 10.46
C GLN A 46 23.92 -5.38 10.36
N GLN A 47 23.24 -4.24 10.14
CA GLN A 47 21.78 -4.15 10.01
C GLN A 47 21.25 -4.68 8.66
N LEU A 48 22.12 -4.93 7.66
CA LEU A 48 21.74 -5.32 6.30
C LEU A 48 22.18 -6.75 5.92
N ASN A 49 22.76 -7.52 6.82
CA ASN A 49 23.26 -8.87 6.54
C ASN A 49 22.19 -9.77 5.89
N SER A 50 20.97 -9.78 6.45
CA SER A 50 19.86 -10.57 5.91
C SER A 50 19.44 -10.11 4.52
N PHE A 51 19.50 -8.80 4.24
CA PHE A 51 19.18 -8.24 2.93
C PHE A 51 20.20 -8.66 1.88
N TRP A 52 21.51 -8.58 2.19
CA TRP A 52 22.55 -9.03 1.27
C TRP A 52 22.49 -10.53 1.01
N THR A 53 22.23 -11.35 2.04
CA THR A 53 22.01 -12.79 1.87
C THR A 53 20.81 -13.08 0.97
N LEU A 54 19.70 -12.33 1.13
CA LEU A 54 18.53 -12.45 0.26
C LEU A 54 18.90 -12.15 -1.20
N LEU A 55 19.59 -11.04 -1.46
CA LEU A 55 20.01 -10.69 -2.82
C LEU A 55 20.96 -11.74 -3.42
N GLN A 56 21.88 -12.29 -2.63
CA GLN A 56 22.79 -13.32 -3.08
C GLN A 56 22.04 -14.64 -3.39
N GLN A 57 21.14 -15.05 -2.51
CA GLN A 57 20.35 -16.29 -2.65
C GLN A 57 19.53 -16.30 -3.94
N PHE A 58 18.99 -15.14 -4.33
CA PHE A 58 18.19 -14.98 -5.55
C PHE A 58 18.99 -14.47 -6.76
N GLY A 59 20.32 -14.36 -6.67
CA GLY A 59 21.18 -13.96 -7.79
C GLY A 59 21.07 -12.49 -8.19
N LEU A 60 20.52 -11.64 -7.32
CA LEU A 60 20.20 -10.25 -7.56
C LEU A 60 21.36 -9.29 -7.25
N LEU A 61 22.33 -9.75 -6.45
CA LEU A 61 23.42 -8.90 -5.97
C LEU A 61 24.19 -8.24 -7.13
N GLY A 62 24.46 -8.99 -8.20
CA GLY A 62 25.13 -8.47 -9.40
C GLY A 62 24.31 -7.41 -10.14
N THR A 63 22.99 -7.60 -10.22
CA THR A 63 22.07 -6.65 -10.86
C THR A 63 22.13 -5.30 -10.15
N TYR A 64 21.85 -5.26 -8.84
CA TYR A 64 21.77 -4.00 -8.09
C TYR A 64 23.14 -3.34 -7.85
N SER A 65 24.24 -4.11 -7.85
CA SER A 65 25.60 -3.53 -7.77
C SER A 65 26.00 -2.76 -9.03
N ASN A 66 25.45 -3.16 -10.18
CA ASN A 66 25.73 -2.53 -11.48
C ASN A 66 24.75 -1.40 -11.82
N MET A 67 23.62 -1.30 -11.12
CA MET A 67 22.72 -0.17 -11.27
C MET A 67 23.39 1.14 -10.88
N ARG A 68 22.93 2.22 -11.48
CA ARG A 68 23.46 3.58 -11.30
C ARG A 68 22.30 4.55 -11.20
N ASN A 69 22.51 5.63 -10.46
CA ASN A 69 21.50 6.65 -10.20
C ASN A 69 20.23 6.05 -9.57
N ILE A 70 20.39 5.29 -8.49
CA ILE A 70 19.29 4.69 -7.75
C ILE A 70 19.35 5.01 -6.26
N THR A 71 18.19 4.92 -5.61
CA THR A 71 18.09 4.95 -4.15
C THR A 71 17.52 3.63 -3.66
N LEU A 72 18.31 2.87 -2.93
CA LEU A 72 17.91 1.58 -2.39
C LEU A 72 17.40 1.75 -0.96
N LEU A 73 16.12 1.49 -0.74
CA LEU A 73 15.50 1.46 0.57
C LEU A 73 15.65 0.05 1.15
N ALA A 74 16.81 -0.24 1.73
CA ALA A 74 17.17 -1.57 2.18
C ALA A 74 16.47 -1.92 3.52
N PRO A 75 15.60 -2.94 3.58
CA PRO A 75 15.00 -3.37 4.83
C PRO A 75 16.05 -3.90 5.81
N SER A 76 15.95 -3.50 7.06
CA SER A 76 16.74 -4.04 8.16
C SER A 76 16.53 -5.55 8.37
N ASN A 77 17.46 -6.19 9.07
CA ASN A 77 17.34 -7.61 9.44
C ASN A 77 16.02 -7.90 10.17
N GLU A 78 15.61 -7.00 11.07
CA GLU A 78 14.36 -7.12 11.83
C GLU A 78 13.14 -7.02 10.91
N ALA A 79 13.18 -6.15 9.90
CA ALA A 79 12.12 -6.02 8.91
C ALA A 79 11.96 -7.31 8.08
N LEU A 80 13.07 -7.88 7.60
CA LEU A 80 13.04 -9.12 6.82
C LEU A 80 12.64 -10.34 7.64
N ALA A 81 13.00 -10.39 8.92
CA ALA A 81 12.56 -11.44 9.82
C ALA A 81 11.02 -11.47 9.94
N ARG A 82 10.38 -10.29 10.04
CA ARG A 82 8.92 -10.19 10.05
C ARG A 82 8.29 -10.71 8.76
N LEU A 83 8.86 -10.36 7.60
CA LEU A 83 8.36 -10.85 6.30
C LEU A 83 8.35 -12.38 6.22
N ASN A 84 9.38 -13.04 6.74
CA ASN A 84 9.47 -14.51 6.75
C ASN A 84 8.40 -15.16 7.64
N THR A 85 7.95 -14.46 8.70
CA THR A 85 6.90 -14.95 9.60
C THR A 85 5.48 -14.66 9.10
N SER A 86 5.31 -13.79 8.10
CA SER A 86 3.99 -13.39 7.57
C SER A 86 3.28 -14.49 6.76
N GLY A 87 3.91 -15.65 6.55
CA GLY A 87 3.34 -16.75 5.75
C GLY A 87 3.26 -16.47 4.24
N VAL A 88 3.88 -15.38 3.78
CA VAL A 88 3.97 -15.04 2.35
C VAL A 88 4.96 -16.00 1.68
N ALA A 89 4.55 -16.58 0.54
CA ALA A 89 5.43 -17.45 -0.23
C ALA A 89 6.58 -16.62 -0.84
N ILE A 90 7.80 -16.86 -0.35
CA ILE A 90 9.02 -16.20 -0.83
C ILE A 90 9.49 -16.90 -2.11
N THR A 91 8.89 -16.54 -3.24
CA THR A 91 9.31 -17.01 -4.57
C THR A 91 10.34 -16.05 -5.17
N SER A 92 11.10 -16.51 -6.18
CA SER A 92 12.05 -15.65 -6.89
C SER A 92 11.38 -14.41 -7.51
N GLU A 93 10.19 -14.60 -8.09
CA GLU A 93 9.39 -13.54 -8.70
C GLU A 93 8.93 -12.51 -7.67
N PHE A 94 8.49 -12.96 -6.49
CA PHE A 94 8.09 -12.07 -5.41
C PHE A 94 9.28 -11.29 -4.86
N VAL A 95 10.43 -11.95 -4.63
CA VAL A 95 11.63 -11.28 -4.12
C VAL A 95 12.15 -10.25 -5.11
N GLN A 96 12.20 -10.56 -6.41
CA GLN A 96 12.56 -9.60 -7.45
C GLN A 96 11.64 -8.37 -7.40
N ALA A 97 10.32 -8.59 -7.42
CA ALA A 97 9.34 -7.50 -7.38
C ALA A 97 9.45 -6.67 -6.09
N LEU A 98 9.71 -7.33 -4.94
CA LEU A 98 9.91 -6.66 -3.67
C LEU A 98 11.14 -5.76 -3.71
N VAL A 99 12.29 -6.25 -4.19
CA VAL A 99 13.52 -5.46 -4.24
C VAL A 99 13.40 -4.33 -5.27
N ASP A 100 12.78 -4.58 -6.42
CA ASP A 100 12.49 -3.54 -7.41
C ASP A 100 11.61 -2.43 -6.83
N TYR A 101 10.64 -2.79 -5.98
CA TYR A 101 9.79 -1.82 -5.31
C TYR A 101 10.51 -1.04 -4.20
N HIS A 102 11.55 -1.64 -3.58
CA HIS A 102 12.44 -0.95 -2.65
C HIS A 102 13.55 -0.14 -3.35
N THR A 103 13.61 -0.16 -4.68
CA THR A 103 14.61 0.57 -5.45
C THR A 103 13.95 1.75 -6.16
N LEU A 104 14.27 2.97 -5.75
CA LEU A 104 13.76 4.18 -6.38
C LEU A 104 14.66 4.61 -7.54
N ASN A 105 14.03 5.18 -8.56
CA ASN A 105 14.72 5.83 -9.66
C ASN A 105 15.31 7.17 -9.18
N GLY A 106 16.59 7.40 -9.48
CA GLY A 106 17.30 8.60 -9.05
C GLY A 106 17.97 8.44 -7.69
N THR A 107 18.93 9.32 -7.43
CA THR A 107 19.63 9.41 -6.14
C THR A 107 18.92 10.46 -5.28
N ILE A 108 18.15 10.01 -4.29
CA ILE A 108 17.31 10.82 -3.43
C ILE A 108 17.95 10.87 -2.04
N LEU A 109 18.45 12.04 -1.66
CA LEU A 109 19.00 12.26 -0.33
C LEU A 109 17.89 12.62 0.65
N SER A 110 18.07 12.31 1.94
CA SER A 110 17.05 12.68 2.95
C SER A 110 16.84 14.19 3.06
N SER A 111 17.84 15.00 2.70
CA SER A 111 17.73 16.47 2.64
C SER A 111 16.88 16.98 1.47
N GLU A 112 16.66 16.18 0.43
CA GLU A 112 15.82 16.58 -0.71
C GLU A 112 14.34 16.39 -0.37
N LEU A 113 14.03 15.41 0.47
CA LEU A 113 12.68 15.15 0.94
C LEU A 113 12.18 16.22 1.92
N SER A 114 13.05 17.01 2.56
CA SER A 114 12.63 18.02 3.55
C SER A 114 11.94 19.25 2.96
N ASN A 115 12.01 19.43 1.64
CA ASN A 115 11.46 20.59 0.94
C ASN A 115 10.08 20.31 0.29
N VAL A 116 9.53 19.12 0.48
CA VAL A 116 8.29 18.68 -0.16
C VAL A 116 7.28 18.21 0.89
N THR A 117 6.01 18.60 0.73
CA THR A 117 4.92 18.17 1.60
C THR A 117 4.57 16.70 1.38
N SER A 118 4.72 16.19 0.16
CA SER A 118 4.67 14.77 -0.20
C SER A 118 5.27 14.62 -1.60
N ALA A 119 6.00 13.54 -1.86
CA ALA A 119 6.60 13.24 -3.16
C ALA A 119 6.29 11.80 -3.58
N PHE A 120 6.21 11.55 -4.88
CA PHE A 120 5.87 10.23 -5.43
C PHE A 120 6.97 9.70 -6.35
N PRO A 121 8.17 9.38 -5.82
CA PRO A 121 9.25 8.83 -6.63
C PRO A 121 8.85 7.48 -7.24
N HIS A 122 9.14 7.32 -8.53
CA HIS A 122 9.00 6.03 -9.20
C HIS A 122 10.03 5.03 -8.67
N THR A 123 9.57 3.80 -8.51
CA THR A 123 10.38 2.63 -8.20
C THR A 123 10.77 1.90 -9.48
N HIS A 124 11.68 0.94 -9.37
CA HIS A 124 12.02 0.02 -10.46
C HIS A 124 10.96 -1.06 -10.70
N LEU A 125 9.90 -1.14 -9.88
CA LEU A 125 8.82 -2.11 -10.06
C LEU A 125 7.99 -1.77 -11.30
N THR A 126 8.33 -2.42 -12.40
CA THR A 126 7.71 -2.27 -13.74
C THR A 126 7.05 -3.57 -14.24
N ASN A 127 7.09 -4.63 -13.43
CA ASN A 127 6.49 -5.91 -13.80
C ASN A 127 4.96 -5.77 -13.91
N PRO A 128 4.35 -6.10 -15.07
CA PRO A 128 2.91 -5.93 -15.32
C PRO A 128 2.01 -6.79 -14.42
N ALA A 129 2.56 -7.80 -13.74
CA ALA A 129 1.83 -8.55 -12.72
C ALA A 129 1.53 -7.72 -11.46
N TYR A 130 2.30 -6.66 -11.21
CA TYR A 130 2.24 -5.85 -9.98
C TYR A 130 2.05 -4.35 -10.25
N SER A 131 2.43 -3.85 -11.43
CA SER A 131 2.36 -2.45 -11.78
C SER A 131 1.92 -2.24 -13.23
N ASN A 132 0.93 -1.38 -13.43
CA ASN A 132 0.48 -0.86 -14.71
C ASN A 132 0.38 0.68 -14.62
N VAL A 133 1.41 1.29 -14.03
CA VAL A 133 1.58 2.74 -13.92
C VAL A 133 2.74 3.16 -14.83
N THR A 134 2.54 4.18 -15.65
CA THR A 134 3.56 4.71 -16.55
C THR A 134 4.78 5.18 -15.75
N GLY A 135 5.97 4.69 -16.12
CA GLY A 135 7.21 4.97 -15.39
C GLY A 135 7.52 4.00 -14.24
N GLY A 136 6.63 3.05 -13.96
CA GLY A 136 6.75 2.09 -12.87
C GLY A 136 5.95 2.51 -11.64
N GLN A 137 5.77 1.57 -10.71
CA GLN A 137 5.02 1.82 -9.48
C GLN A 137 5.70 2.91 -8.64
N VAL A 138 4.95 3.67 -7.87
CA VAL A 138 5.50 4.71 -6.98
C VAL A 138 5.42 4.30 -5.50
N VAL A 139 6.15 5.01 -4.66
CA VAL A 139 5.89 5.10 -3.22
C VAL A 139 5.64 6.55 -2.85
N GLU A 140 4.84 6.81 -1.83
CA GLU A 140 4.73 8.15 -1.28
C GLU A 140 5.89 8.38 -0.31
N ALA A 141 6.63 9.48 -0.46
CA ALA A 141 7.73 9.89 0.40
C ALA A 141 7.37 11.17 1.14
N LEU A 142 7.49 11.15 2.46
CA LEU A 142 7.08 12.23 3.35
C LEU A 142 8.14 12.45 4.45
N MET A 143 8.51 13.70 4.70
CA MET A 143 9.35 14.05 5.85
C MET A 143 8.50 14.52 7.02
N VAL A 144 8.60 13.82 8.15
CA VAL A 144 7.94 14.22 9.41
C VAL A 144 8.98 14.27 10.51
N ASN A 145 9.09 15.40 11.20
CA ASN A 145 10.03 15.58 12.32
C ASN A 145 11.49 15.18 12.00
N LYS A 146 11.95 15.47 10.78
CA LYS A 146 13.29 15.11 10.24
C LYS A 146 13.51 13.63 9.96
N THR A 147 12.47 12.80 10.07
CA THR A 147 12.50 11.39 9.67
C THR A 147 11.79 11.24 8.34
N ALA A 148 12.42 10.53 7.40
CA ALA A 148 11.80 10.18 6.12
C ALA A 148 10.89 8.95 6.32
N TYR A 149 9.65 9.08 5.90
CA TYR A 149 8.66 8.02 5.84
C TYR A 149 8.33 7.71 4.40
N PHE A 150 8.14 6.43 4.10
CA PHE A 150 7.66 5.96 2.82
C PHE A 150 6.38 5.17 2.99
N PHE A 151 5.35 5.46 2.21
CA PHE A 151 4.09 4.73 2.20
C PHE A 151 3.94 3.93 0.90
N SER A 152 3.57 2.66 1.08
CA SER A 152 3.44 1.66 0.02
C SER A 152 1.97 1.21 -0.12
N GLY A 153 1.73 0.06 -0.76
CA GLY A 153 0.38 -0.47 -0.91
C GLY A 153 -0.35 -0.60 0.43
N LEU A 154 -1.68 -0.40 0.41
CA LEU A 154 -2.52 -0.37 1.62
C LEU A 154 -2.08 0.68 2.66
N LYS A 155 -1.38 1.74 2.22
CA LYS A 155 -0.81 2.78 3.11
C LYS A 155 0.15 2.24 4.17
N ASN A 156 0.75 1.07 3.93
CA ASN A 156 1.80 0.53 4.79
C ASN A 156 3.00 1.48 4.82
N ASN A 157 3.35 1.97 6.01
CA ASN A 157 4.44 2.92 6.19
C ASN A 157 5.72 2.21 6.65
N VAL A 158 6.86 2.78 6.26
CA VAL A 158 8.18 2.42 6.77
C VAL A 158 8.95 3.70 7.03
N SER A 159 9.85 3.69 8.00
CA SER A 159 10.67 4.83 8.36
C SER A 159 12.15 4.57 8.06
N VAL A 160 12.87 5.61 7.66
CA VAL A 160 14.33 5.55 7.49
C VAL A 160 15.00 5.60 8.86
N THR A 161 15.74 4.55 9.17
CA THR A 161 16.51 4.40 10.41
C THR A 161 17.95 4.88 10.26
N THR A 162 18.55 4.63 9.09
CA THR A 162 19.90 5.08 8.73
C THR A 162 19.87 5.63 7.32
N ALA A 163 20.20 6.91 7.17
CA ALA A 163 20.11 7.60 5.90
C ALA A 163 21.48 7.79 5.22
N ASN A 164 21.45 8.03 3.90
CA ASN A 164 22.56 8.54 3.10
C ASN A 164 23.82 7.65 3.10
N LEU A 165 23.65 6.34 3.00
CA LEU A 165 24.77 5.41 2.83
C LEU A 165 25.15 5.34 1.34
N ASN A 166 26.23 6.01 0.97
CA ASN A 166 26.66 6.06 -0.44
C ASN A 166 27.23 4.72 -0.92
N PHE A 167 26.95 4.36 -2.16
CA PHE A 167 27.60 3.26 -2.88
C PHE A 167 27.80 3.65 -4.35
N THR A 168 28.56 2.86 -5.12
CA THR A 168 28.87 3.20 -6.53
C THR A 168 27.62 3.42 -7.40
N GLY A 169 26.49 2.81 -7.04
CA GLY A 169 25.22 2.94 -7.75
C GLY A 169 24.32 4.10 -7.34
N GLY A 170 24.61 4.78 -6.23
CA GLY A 170 23.77 5.84 -5.70
C GLY A 170 23.76 5.83 -4.17
N VAL A 171 22.57 5.82 -3.56
CA VAL A 171 22.39 5.94 -2.11
C VAL A 171 21.58 4.77 -1.56
N ILE A 172 21.92 4.31 -0.36
CA ILE A 172 21.14 3.35 0.42
C ILE A 172 20.56 4.09 1.62
N HIS A 173 19.27 3.90 1.89
CA HIS A 173 18.64 4.21 3.18
C HIS A 173 18.17 2.91 3.81
N ILE A 174 18.49 2.70 5.09
CA ILE A 174 18.01 1.53 5.84
C ILE A 174 16.64 1.84 6.39
N VAL A 175 15.68 0.95 6.17
CA VAL A 175 14.30 1.09 6.64
C VAL A 175 13.90 0.00 7.67
N ASP A 176 12.98 0.35 8.56
CA ASP A 176 12.50 -0.50 9.66
C ASP A 176 11.41 -1.53 9.28
N GLY A 177 10.99 -1.53 8.01
CA GLY A 177 9.93 -2.38 7.48
C GLY A 177 10.14 -2.76 6.02
N THR A 178 9.31 -3.68 5.53
CA THR A 178 9.24 -4.03 4.11
C THR A 178 8.02 -3.38 3.48
N PHE A 179 8.16 -2.88 2.26
CA PHE A 179 7.03 -2.40 1.48
C PHE A 179 6.00 -3.49 1.18
N THR A 180 4.75 -3.08 1.19
CA THR A 180 3.63 -3.90 0.70
C THR A 180 3.47 -3.61 -0.78
N ILE A 181 3.75 -4.60 -1.63
CA ILE A 181 3.54 -4.47 -3.07
C ILE A 181 2.04 -4.21 -3.32
N PRO A 182 1.67 -3.14 -4.06
CA PRO A 182 0.28 -2.84 -4.33
C PRO A 182 -0.44 -4.01 -5.03
N GLY A 183 -1.64 -4.33 -4.54
CA GLY A 183 -2.45 -5.42 -5.08
C GLY A 183 -3.34 -4.99 -6.24
N ASN A 184 -4.20 -5.91 -6.70
CA ASN A 184 -5.25 -5.56 -7.66
C ASN A 184 -6.33 -4.66 -7.02
N LEU A 185 -7.20 -4.11 -7.86
CA LEU A 185 -8.26 -3.20 -7.41
C LEU A 185 -9.17 -3.85 -6.35
N THR A 186 -9.63 -5.08 -6.60
CA THR A 186 -10.56 -5.78 -5.70
C THR A 186 -9.97 -6.00 -4.31
N SER A 187 -8.75 -6.54 -4.23
CA SER A 187 -8.09 -6.79 -2.94
C SER A 187 -7.79 -5.48 -2.21
N THR A 188 -7.41 -4.44 -2.94
CA THR A 188 -7.14 -3.11 -2.36
C THR A 188 -8.41 -2.50 -1.78
N LEU A 189 -9.52 -2.50 -2.52
CA LEU A 189 -10.80 -1.97 -2.02
C LEU A 189 -11.26 -2.70 -0.75
N THR A 190 -11.22 -4.03 -0.75
CA THR A 190 -11.62 -4.82 0.41
C THR A 190 -10.72 -4.56 1.62
N ASN A 191 -9.40 -4.59 1.45
CA ASN A 191 -8.45 -4.37 2.54
C ASN A 191 -8.46 -2.92 3.06
N SER A 192 -8.89 -1.95 2.23
CA SER A 192 -9.10 -0.56 2.63
C SER A 192 -10.50 -0.28 3.21
N ASN A 193 -11.29 -1.32 3.51
CA ASN A 193 -12.65 -1.20 4.05
C ASN A 193 -13.63 -0.43 3.13
N LEU A 194 -13.48 -0.56 1.82
CA LEU A 194 -14.34 0.03 0.78
C LEU A 194 -15.27 -1.05 0.20
N THR A 195 -15.87 -1.84 1.07
CA THR A 195 -16.63 -3.05 0.70
C THR A 195 -17.88 -2.73 -0.12
N ALA A 196 -18.56 -1.61 0.12
CA ALA A 196 -19.72 -1.20 -0.69
C ALA A 196 -19.33 -0.97 -2.16
N LEU A 197 -18.24 -0.23 -2.39
CA LEU A 197 -17.70 0.00 -3.72
C LEU A 197 -17.21 -1.29 -4.37
N ALA A 198 -16.51 -2.15 -3.61
CA ALA A 198 -16.04 -3.44 -4.10
C ALA A 198 -17.19 -4.30 -4.63
N GLY A 199 -18.29 -4.40 -3.89
CA GLY A 199 -19.46 -5.16 -4.32
C GLY A 199 -20.20 -4.53 -5.49
N ALA A 200 -20.37 -3.21 -5.51
CA ALA A 200 -21.01 -2.51 -6.63
C ALA A 200 -20.19 -2.67 -7.92
N ALA A 201 -18.86 -2.55 -7.84
CA ALA A 201 -17.96 -2.75 -8.97
C ALA A 201 -17.95 -4.20 -9.48
N GLN A 202 -18.04 -5.19 -8.57
CA GLN A 202 -18.14 -6.61 -8.94
C GLN A 202 -19.47 -6.91 -9.63
N GLN A 203 -20.60 -6.41 -9.11
CA GLN A 203 -21.93 -6.62 -9.70
C GLN A 203 -22.01 -6.11 -11.15
N LEU A 204 -21.25 -5.06 -11.46
CA LEU A 204 -21.19 -4.45 -12.79
C LEU A 204 -20.01 -4.94 -13.64
N ASN A 205 -19.22 -5.91 -13.17
CA ASN A 205 -17.98 -6.38 -13.80
C ASN A 205 -16.97 -5.25 -14.12
N LEU A 206 -17.04 -4.12 -13.41
CA LEU A 206 -16.13 -2.98 -13.61
C LEU A 206 -14.73 -3.29 -13.10
N THR A 207 -14.57 -4.17 -12.12
CA THR A 207 -13.26 -4.57 -11.60
C THR A 207 -12.33 -5.13 -12.68
N SER A 208 -12.86 -5.93 -13.61
CA SER A 208 -12.12 -6.47 -14.76
C SER A 208 -11.76 -5.39 -15.77
N THR A 209 -12.66 -4.44 -16.03
CA THR A 209 -12.40 -3.34 -16.97
C THR A 209 -11.36 -2.38 -16.41
N LEU A 210 -11.56 -1.90 -15.18
CA LEU A 210 -10.64 -0.99 -14.50
C LEU A 210 -9.30 -1.65 -14.20
N GLY A 211 -9.28 -2.95 -13.90
CA GLY A 211 -8.07 -3.73 -13.71
C GLY A 211 -7.23 -3.93 -14.96
N ARG A 212 -7.73 -3.57 -16.15
CA ARG A 212 -6.95 -3.58 -17.41
C ARG A 212 -6.48 -2.19 -17.85
N LEU A 213 -7.03 -1.14 -17.27
CA LEU A 213 -6.59 0.23 -17.53
C LEU A 213 -5.24 0.46 -16.86
N HIS A 214 -4.46 1.37 -17.43
CA HIS A 214 -3.21 1.88 -16.87
C HIS A 214 -3.43 3.33 -16.44
N ASP A 215 -2.65 3.79 -15.47
CA ASP A 215 -2.71 5.17 -14.97
C ASP A 215 -4.12 5.62 -14.57
N VAL A 216 -4.70 4.95 -13.57
CA VAL A 216 -6.07 5.21 -13.14
C VAL A 216 -6.09 5.93 -11.81
N THR A 217 -6.92 6.98 -11.71
CA THR A 217 -7.33 7.57 -10.43
C THR A 217 -8.77 7.21 -10.15
N ILE A 218 -9.03 6.59 -8.99
CA ILE A 218 -10.38 6.22 -8.56
C ILE A 218 -10.73 7.06 -7.32
N PHE A 219 -11.72 7.92 -7.44
CA PHE A 219 -12.31 8.60 -6.29
C PHE A 219 -13.31 7.64 -5.62
N ALA A 220 -12.89 6.94 -4.57
CA ALA A 220 -13.68 5.86 -3.97
C ALA A 220 -14.53 6.37 -2.80
N PRO A 221 -15.87 6.37 -2.89
CA PRO A 221 -16.70 6.72 -1.74
C PRO A 221 -16.55 5.68 -0.63
N ASN A 222 -16.40 6.14 0.61
CA ASN A 222 -16.38 5.26 1.77
C ASN A 222 -17.77 4.62 2.01
N ASN A 223 -17.83 3.63 2.90
CA ASN A 223 -19.08 2.92 3.19
C ASN A 223 -20.18 3.84 3.75
N ASP A 224 -19.83 4.89 4.49
CA ASP A 224 -20.80 5.88 5.00
C ASP A 224 -21.43 6.71 3.88
N ALA A 225 -20.65 7.09 2.87
CA ALA A 225 -21.11 7.79 1.67
C ALA A 225 -22.14 6.93 0.91
N PHE A 226 -21.83 5.65 0.69
CA PHE A 226 -22.75 4.69 0.07
C PHE A 226 -24.02 4.49 0.88
N GLN A 227 -23.91 4.44 2.21
CA GLN A 227 -25.06 4.31 3.09
C GLN A 227 -25.94 5.56 3.06
N ALA A 228 -25.34 6.76 2.96
CA ALA A 228 -26.07 8.00 2.85
C ALA A 228 -26.97 8.03 1.61
N VAL A 229 -26.47 7.58 0.46
CA VAL A 229 -27.24 7.56 -0.81
C VAL A 229 -27.90 6.21 -1.10
N GLY A 230 -27.94 5.30 -0.12
CA GLY A 230 -28.31 3.90 -0.35
C GLY A 230 -29.70 3.71 -0.95
N ASP A 231 -30.69 4.50 -0.53
CA ASP A 231 -32.05 4.44 -1.08
C ASP A 231 -32.09 4.88 -2.56
N ALA A 232 -31.29 5.88 -2.93
CA ALA A 232 -31.19 6.33 -4.32
C ALA A 232 -30.46 5.30 -5.20
N LEU A 233 -29.39 4.68 -4.69
CA LEU A 233 -28.64 3.65 -5.41
C LEU A 233 -29.39 2.32 -5.51
N ALA A 234 -30.19 1.96 -4.50
CA ALA A 234 -31.00 0.75 -4.52
C ALA A 234 -32.12 0.80 -5.58
N ASN A 235 -32.64 1.99 -5.85
CA ASN A 235 -33.65 2.23 -6.89
C ASN A 235 -33.03 2.56 -8.26
N ALA A 236 -31.71 2.70 -8.35
CA ALA A 236 -31.03 2.98 -9.60
C ALA A 236 -30.98 1.74 -10.50
N SER A 237 -31.22 1.93 -11.79
CA SER A 237 -30.95 0.90 -12.79
C SER A 237 -29.46 0.57 -12.86
N MET A 238 -29.13 -0.63 -13.34
CA MET A 238 -27.74 -1.06 -13.56
C MET A 238 -26.95 -0.08 -14.46
N SER A 239 -27.63 0.50 -15.45
CA SER A 239 -27.03 1.51 -16.34
C SER A 239 -26.69 2.81 -15.59
N GLN A 240 -27.60 3.27 -14.72
CA GLN A 240 -27.36 4.44 -13.89
C GLN A 240 -26.23 4.19 -12.88
N LEU A 241 -26.20 3.03 -12.22
CA LEU A 241 -25.14 2.67 -11.30
C LEU A 241 -23.78 2.59 -12.02
N SER A 242 -23.74 2.00 -13.21
CA SER A 242 -22.52 1.94 -14.03
C SER A 242 -22.02 3.34 -14.43
N ASN A 243 -22.93 4.24 -14.82
CA ASN A 243 -22.58 5.62 -15.15
C ASN A 243 -22.05 6.38 -13.92
N VAL A 244 -22.68 6.22 -12.75
CA VAL A 244 -22.23 6.83 -11.50
C VAL A 244 -20.84 6.30 -11.12
N LEU A 245 -20.61 4.99 -11.12
CA LEU A 245 -19.29 4.45 -10.79
C LEU A 245 -18.21 4.85 -11.80
N SER A 246 -18.55 4.92 -13.08
CA SER A 246 -17.62 5.39 -14.12
C SER A 246 -17.27 6.88 -13.96
N TYR A 247 -18.17 7.70 -13.40
CA TYR A 247 -17.91 9.11 -13.10
C TYR A 247 -16.88 9.31 -11.98
N HIS A 248 -16.66 8.30 -11.14
CA HIS A 248 -15.63 8.33 -10.10
C HIS A 248 -14.22 7.99 -10.61
N VAL A 249 -14.10 7.62 -11.89
CA VAL A 249 -12.84 7.13 -12.46
C VAL A 249 -12.28 8.17 -13.43
N VAL A 250 -11.03 8.54 -13.22
CA VAL A 250 -10.20 9.28 -14.18
C VAL A 250 -9.20 8.30 -14.79
N ASN A 251 -9.11 8.30 -16.11
CA ASN A 251 -8.26 7.38 -16.87
C ASN A 251 -7.07 8.12 -17.51
N ASN A 252 -5.97 7.41 -17.75
CA ASN A 252 -4.70 7.93 -18.30
C ASN A 252 -4.08 9.07 -17.48
N SER A 253 -4.38 9.12 -16.17
CA SER A 253 -3.82 10.10 -15.24
C SER A 253 -3.89 9.56 -13.82
N VAL A 254 -2.73 9.49 -13.16
CA VAL A 254 -2.61 9.23 -11.73
C VAL A 254 -2.46 10.57 -11.02
N LEU A 255 -3.46 10.93 -10.21
CA LEU A 255 -3.54 12.20 -9.51
C LEU A 255 -3.27 11.94 -8.04
N TYR A 256 -2.07 12.28 -7.59
CA TYR A 256 -1.72 12.18 -6.19
C TYR A 256 -2.16 13.43 -5.43
N SER A 257 -2.23 13.35 -4.10
CA SER A 257 -2.56 14.49 -3.25
C SER A 257 -1.67 15.70 -3.50
N ALA A 258 -0.37 15.48 -3.74
CA ALA A 258 0.60 16.53 -4.06
C ALA A 258 0.23 17.32 -5.33
N ASP A 259 -0.36 16.67 -6.34
CA ASP A 259 -0.81 17.32 -7.57
C ASP A 259 -2.05 18.20 -7.33
N ILE A 260 -2.93 17.76 -6.41
CA ILE A 260 -4.16 18.47 -6.03
C ILE A 260 -3.87 19.66 -5.11
N MET A 261 -2.83 19.57 -4.30
CA MET A 261 -2.46 20.64 -3.35
C MET A 261 -2.15 21.98 -4.02
N ASN A 262 -1.80 21.98 -5.32
CA ASN A 262 -1.34 23.14 -6.07
C ASN A 262 -2.47 24.06 -6.59
N GLY A 263 -3.71 23.89 -6.15
CA GLY A 263 -4.79 24.84 -6.40
C GLY A 263 -6.09 24.19 -6.85
N THR A 264 -6.76 24.79 -7.83
CA THR A 264 -7.98 24.24 -8.44
C THR A 264 -7.66 23.68 -9.81
N THR A 265 -7.95 22.39 -10.02
CA THR A 265 -7.67 21.67 -11.27
C THR A 265 -8.94 20.97 -11.76
N SER A 266 -9.22 21.05 -13.06
CA SER A 266 -10.33 20.30 -13.67
C SER A 266 -9.79 19.08 -14.42
N VAL A 267 -10.37 17.91 -14.18
CA VAL A 267 -9.96 16.65 -14.80
C VAL A 267 -11.15 15.93 -15.44
N SER A 268 -10.95 15.27 -16.57
CA SER A 268 -12.02 14.55 -17.28
C SER A 268 -12.12 13.10 -16.78
N THR A 269 -13.34 12.64 -16.56
CA THR A 269 -13.64 11.28 -16.10
C THR A 269 -13.80 10.32 -17.27
N LEU A 270 -13.92 9.03 -16.97
CA LEU A 270 -14.22 7.99 -17.96
C LEU A 270 -15.56 8.22 -18.68
N THR A 271 -16.49 8.94 -18.04
CA THR A 271 -17.79 9.33 -18.65
C THR A 271 -17.69 10.55 -19.57
N GLY A 272 -16.53 11.24 -19.61
CA GLY A 272 -16.32 12.48 -20.35
C GLY A 272 -16.75 13.75 -19.61
N HIS A 273 -17.44 13.62 -18.47
CA HIS A 273 -17.75 14.75 -17.58
C HIS A 273 -16.52 15.15 -16.75
N ASN A 274 -16.41 16.43 -16.40
CA ASN A 274 -15.30 16.94 -15.61
C ASN A 274 -15.56 16.82 -14.09
N LEU A 275 -14.47 16.66 -13.34
CA LEU A 275 -14.37 16.81 -11.90
C LEU A 275 -13.52 18.03 -11.58
N THR A 276 -13.90 18.78 -10.56
CA THR A 276 -13.14 19.92 -10.05
C THR A 276 -12.43 19.52 -8.77
N LEU A 277 -11.10 19.48 -8.79
CA LEU A 277 -10.26 19.19 -7.64
C LEU A 277 -9.81 20.49 -7.01
N GLN A 278 -9.89 20.59 -5.67
CA GLN A 278 -9.54 21.81 -4.95
C GLN A 278 -8.82 21.51 -3.64
N ASN A 279 -7.84 22.35 -3.31
CA ASN A 279 -7.31 22.47 -1.96
C ASN A 279 -7.95 23.68 -1.26
N ILE A 280 -8.73 23.42 -0.22
CA ILE A 280 -9.39 24.46 0.60
C ILE A 280 -8.89 24.30 2.03
N ASN A 281 -8.10 25.28 2.50
CA ASN A 281 -7.55 25.30 3.86
C ASN A 281 -6.81 24.01 4.27
N GLY A 282 -6.07 23.40 3.34
CA GLY A 282 -5.32 22.15 3.56
C GLY A 282 -6.17 20.88 3.48
N SER A 283 -7.48 21.00 3.22
CA SER A 283 -8.34 19.86 2.91
C SER A 283 -8.50 19.73 1.40
N LEU A 284 -8.36 18.51 0.88
CA LEU A 284 -8.55 18.21 -0.53
C LEU A 284 -10.01 17.84 -0.81
N TRP A 285 -10.53 18.36 -1.91
CA TRP A 285 -11.92 18.20 -2.33
C TRP A 285 -11.99 17.80 -3.80
N VAL A 286 -12.99 17.00 -4.14
CA VAL A 286 -13.40 16.69 -5.51
C VAL A 286 -14.88 17.01 -5.66
N ASN A 287 -15.19 17.98 -6.52
CA ASN A 287 -16.47 18.67 -6.53
C ASN A 287 -16.83 19.15 -5.11
N ASN A 288 -17.88 18.58 -4.51
CA ASN A 288 -18.31 18.87 -3.14
C ASN A 288 -17.91 17.77 -2.12
N ALA A 289 -17.28 16.68 -2.58
CA ALA A 289 -16.86 15.58 -1.72
C ALA A 289 -15.46 15.84 -1.17
N LYS A 290 -15.25 15.60 0.13
CA LYS A 290 -13.94 15.71 0.76
C LYS A 290 -13.16 14.42 0.53
N ILE A 291 -11.88 14.54 0.18
CA ILE A 291 -10.95 13.42 0.17
C ILE A 291 -10.51 13.16 1.62
N VAL A 292 -10.95 12.04 2.18
CA VAL A 292 -10.72 11.65 3.59
C VAL A 292 -9.45 10.82 3.77
N THR A 293 -9.15 9.93 2.82
CA THR A 293 -7.92 9.14 2.81
C THR A 293 -7.30 9.24 1.43
N PRO A 294 -6.31 10.13 1.24
CA PRO A 294 -5.67 10.27 -0.05
C PRO A 294 -4.65 9.15 -0.31
N ASP A 295 -4.30 8.95 -1.57
CA ASP A 295 -3.14 8.18 -2.06
C ASP A 295 -3.06 6.70 -1.65
N VAL A 296 -4.17 5.97 -1.70
CA VAL A 296 -4.14 4.51 -1.53
C VAL A 296 -3.65 3.88 -2.84
N LEU A 297 -2.38 3.47 -2.84
CA LEU A 297 -1.72 2.90 -4.02
C LEU A 297 -2.24 1.48 -4.33
N PHE A 298 -2.53 1.23 -5.61
CA PHE A 298 -2.87 -0.08 -6.15
C PHE A 298 -2.12 -0.35 -7.45
N GLY A 299 -2.18 -1.58 -7.97
CA GLY A 299 -1.35 -2.01 -9.11
C GLY A 299 -1.44 -1.12 -10.36
N ASN A 300 -2.56 -0.45 -10.62
CA ASN A 300 -2.76 0.31 -11.86
C ASN A 300 -2.92 1.83 -11.64
N GLY A 301 -2.65 2.31 -10.43
CA GLY A 301 -2.73 3.73 -10.11
C GLY A 301 -3.07 4.00 -8.64
N VAL A 302 -3.95 4.97 -8.40
CA VAL A 302 -4.24 5.49 -7.06
C VAL A 302 -5.74 5.55 -6.76
N ILE A 303 -6.09 5.25 -5.52
CA ILE A 303 -7.43 5.43 -4.97
C ILE A 303 -7.42 6.62 -4.02
N GLN A 304 -8.30 7.58 -4.25
CA GLN A 304 -8.56 8.74 -3.40
C GLN A 304 -9.89 8.50 -2.69
N VAL A 305 -9.88 8.20 -1.39
CA VAL A 305 -11.11 7.89 -0.65
C VAL A 305 -11.87 9.16 -0.32
N ILE A 306 -13.18 9.19 -0.61
CA ILE A 306 -14.05 10.36 -0.43
C ILE A 306 -15.24 10.07 0.50
N ASP A 307 -15.82 11.12 1.07
CA ASP A 307 -16.95 11.05 2.02
C ASP A 307 -18.35 11.19 1.40
N GLU A 308 -18.44 11.50 0.10
CA GLU A 308 -19.70 11.59 -0.64
C GLU A 308 -19.63 10.81 -1.97
N VAL A 309 -20.76 10.36 -2.49
CA VAL A 309 -20.84 9.75 -3.83
C VAL A 309 -20.99 10.85 -4.88
N LEU A 310 -20.09 10.91 -5.85
CA LEU A 310 -20.13 11.85 -6.96
C LEU A 310 -21.29 11.55 -7.90
N ASN A 311 -22.00 12.60 -8.35
CA ASN A 311 -23.09 12.47 -9.30
C ASN A 311 -22.78 13.24 -10.59
N PRO A 312 -22.80 12.61 -11.77
CA PRO A 312 -22.56 13.31 -13.04
C PRO A 312 -23.58 14.42 -13.35
N ASN A 313 -24.77 14.37 -12.75
CA ASN A 313 -25.80 15.40 -12.88
C ASN A 313 -25.64 16.56 -11.88
N ASN A 314 -24.74 16.44 -10.89
CA ASN A 314 -24.41 17.49 -9.93
C ASN A 314 -22.89 17.64 -9.85
N THR A 315 -22.35 18.47 -10.74
CA THR A 315 -20.91 18.75 -10.86
C THR A 315 -20.48 20.00 -10.07
N VAL A 316 -21.30 20.46 -9.13
CA VAL A 316 -21.04 21.69 -8.38
C VAL A 316 -19.78 21.51 -7.52
N ALA A 317 -18.85 22.44 -7.68
CA ALA A 317 -17.64 22.49 -6.87
C ALA A 317 -17.91 23.10 -5.50
N HIS A 318 -17.14 22.67 -4.50
CA HIS A 318 -17.26 23.18 -3.13
C HIS A 318 -17.10 24.71 -3.09
N ASN A 319 -18.04 25.42 -2.44
CA ASN A 319 -18.00 26.87 -2.31
C ASN A 319 -17.55 27.30 -0.91
N SER A 320 -16.33 27.81 -0.80
CA SER A 320 -15.73 28.32 0.44
C SER A 320 -16.46 29.52 1.07
N SER A 321 -17.39 30.16 0.34
CA SER A 321 -18.25 31.24 0.86
C SER A 321 -19.48 30.75 1.64
N MET A 322 -19.73 29.44 1.71
CA MET A 322 -20.82 28.90 2.52
C MET A 322 -20.38 28.76 3.98
N THR A 323 -20.62 29.78 4.78
CA THR A 323 -20.55 29.72 6.25
C THR A 323 -21.34 28.52 6.78
N ALA A 324 -20.79 27.81 7.77
CA ALA A 324 -21.22 26.53 8.35
C ALA A 324 -22.65 26.43 8.94
N SER A 325 -23.57 27.34 8.59
CA SER A 325 -24.94 27.39 9.10
C SER A 325 -26.01 26.85 8.13
N SER A 326 -25.64 26.31 6.96
CA SER A 326 -26.61 25.70 6.02
C SER A 326 -26.36 24.20 5.76
N LYS A 327 -26.08 23.43 6.81
CA LYS A 327 -26.21 21.95 6.77
C LYS A 327 -27.70 21.54 6.84
N SER A 328 -28.53 22.21 6.05
CA SER A 328 -29.93 21.90 5.79
C SER A 328 -30.22 22.33 4.34
N SER A 329 -30.39 21.33 3.47
CA SER A 329 -31.01 21.40 2.15
C SER A 329 -30.39 22.22 1.00
N THR A 330 -29.07 22.26 0.80
CA THR A 330 -28.50 22.49 -0.55
C THR A 330 -27.14 21.81 -0.77
N SER A 331 -27.05 21.05 -1.87
CA SER A 331 -25.86 20.36 -2.45
C SER A 331 -25.50 18.98 -1.90
N GLN A 332 -26.49 18.12 -1.63
CA GLN A 332 -26.23 16.68 -1.73
C GLN A 332 -26.03 16.33 -3.22
N ALA A 333 -25.08 15.45 -3.51
CA ALA A 333 -24.86 14.96 -4.87
C ALA A 333 -26.14 14.35 -5.49
N PHE A 334 -27.02 13.77 -4.67
CA PHE A 334 -28.32 13.25 -5.07
C PHE A 334 -29.46 14.03 -4.39
N VAL A 335 -30.39 14.57 -5.20
CA VAL A 335 -31.56 15.31 -4.71
C VAL A 335 -32.65 14.31 -4.28
N GLY A 336 -33.21 14.47 -3.06
CA GLY A 336 -34.33 13.66 -2.57
C GLY A 336 -33.98 12.52 -1.61
N VAL A 337 -32.74 12.46 -1.12
CA VAL A 337 -32.34 11.51 -0.07
C VAL A 337 -32.76 12.04 1.30
N THR A 338 -33.92 11.58 1.80
CA THR A 338 -34.48 12.03 3.08
C THR A 338 -34.07 11.18 4.29
N THR A 339 -33.48 10.00 4.08
CA THR A 339 -33.09 9.06 5.15
C THR A 339 -31.80 8.30 4.78
N LYS A 340 -30.86 8.19 5.74
CA LYS A 340 -29.70 7.28 5.60
C LYS A 340 -30.23 5.84 5.54
N ALA A 341 -29.78 5.03 4.59
CA ALA A 341 -30.20 3.63 4.51
C ALA A 341 -29.84 2.89 5.80
N SER A 342 -30.69 1.95 6.26
CA SER A 342 -30.44 1.18 7.49
C SER A 342 -29.19 0.30 7.40
N ASN A 343 -28.81 -0.12 6.19
CA ASN A 343 -27.66 -0.95 5.91
C ASN A 343 -26.83 -0.34 4.77
N VAL A 344 -25.52 -0.61 4.77
CA VAL A 344 -24.64 -0.22 3.67
C VAL A 344 -24.95 -1.10 2.44
N PRO A 345 -25.36 -0.53 1.30
CA PRO A 345 -25.71 -1.31 0.12
C PRO A 345 -24.48 -2.00 -0.49
N PHE A 346 -24.71 -3.06 -1.28
CA PHE A 346 -23.68 -3.80 -2.03
C PHE A 346 -22.59 -4.49 -1.19
N THR A 347 -22.77 -4.64 0.12
CA THR A 347 -21.78 -5.29 1.00
C THR A 347 -21.96 -6.80 1.13
N SER A 348 -23.07 -7.37 0.64
CA SER A 348 -23.35 -8.80 0.73
C SER A 348 -22.32 -9.63 -0.06
N GLY A 349 -21.61 -10.54 0.62
CA GLY A 349 -20.62 -11.42 0.00
C GLY A 349 -19.23 -10.82 -0.15
N GLN A 350 -18.99 -9.58 0.31
CA GLN A 350 -17.63 -9.06 0.44
C GLN A 350 -16.96 -9.63 1.68
N ALA A 351 -15.68 -9.98 1.57
CA ALA A 351 -14.91 -10.37 2.73
C ALA A 351 -14.80 -9.19 3.70
N THR A 352 -15.12 -9.40 4.97
CA THR A 352 -14.80 -8.43 6.02
C THR A 352 -13.27 -8.34 6.12
N PRO A 353 -12.68 -7.14 6.23
CA PRO A 353 -11.23 -7.01 6.41
C PRO A 353 -10.78 -7.86 7.60
N THR A 354 -9.91 -8.85 7.36
CA THR A 354 -9.26 -9.58 8.45
C THR A 354 -8.15 -8.69 8.98
N ALA A 355 -8.31 -8.15 10.19
CA ALA A 355 -7.20 -7.53 10.89
C ALA A 355 -6.09 -8.59 11.08
N THR A 356 -4.95 -8.43 10.40
CA THR A 356 -3.76 -9.21 10.68
C THR A 356 -3.00 -8.58 11.85
N ASN A 357 -2.66 -9.46 12.80
CA ASN A 357 -1.90 -9.27 14.05
C ASN A 357 -2.73 -8.90 15.30
N ASP A 358 -3.08 -9.88 16.14
CA ASP A 358 -2.15 -10.29 17.20
C ASP A 358 -2.49 -11.64 17.89
N ALA A 359 -1.43 -12.36 18.29
CA ALA A 359 -1.32 -13.43 19.27
C ALA A 359 -2.39 -14.55 19.36
N GLN A 360 -2.06 -15.70 18.77
CA GLN A 360 -2.59 -17.00 19.16
C GLN A 360 -2.11 -17.34 20.59
N LYS A 361 -2.94 -17.05 21.62
CA LYS A 361 -2.88 -17.77 22.90
C LYS A 361 -4.01 -18.80 22.94
N SER A 362 -3.66 -20.01 22.52
CA SER A 362 -4.49 -21.21 22.67
C SER A 362 -4.80 -21.42 24.16
N ALA A 363 -6.08 -21.38 24.54
CA ALA A 363 -6.54 -21.82 25.85
C ALA A 363 -7.35 -23.10 25.65
N THR A 364 -6.66 -24.22 25.82
CA THR A 364 -7.21 -25.55 25.95
C THR A 364 -8.26 -25.58 27.07
N THR A 365 -9.45 -26.09 26.77
CA THR A 365 -10.48 -26.48 27.73
C THR A 365 -9.95 -27.52 28.71
N GLY A 366 -9.70 -27.10 29.94
CA GLY A 366 -9.40 -27.96 31.09
C GLY A 366 -10.11 -27.40 32.32
N ALA A 367 -11.09 -28.15 32.83
CA ALA A 367 -11.82 -27.83 34.05
C ALA A 367 -10.87 -27.70 35.26
N LEU A 368 -11.10 -26.71 36.13
CA LEU A 368 -10.45 -26.64 37.44
C LEU A 368 -11.49 -26.53 38.55
N SER A 369 -11.48 -27.55 39.40
CA SER A 369 -11.94 -27.50 40.79
C SER A 369 -10.93 -26.71 41.65
N SER A 370 -11.49 -26.07 42.68
CA SER A 370 -10.90 -25.23 43.73
C SER A 370 -9.55 -25.67 44.32
N SER A 371 -8.66 -24.71 44.60
CA SER A 371 -8.19 -24.40 45.96
C SER A 371 -7.30 -23.15 46.01
N THR A 372 -7.27 -22.56 47.20
CA THR A 372 -6.81 -21.22 47.60
C THR A 372 -5.29 -21.08 47.69
N GLY A 373 -4.75 -19.89 47.36
CA GLY A 373 -3.37 -19.52 47.69
C GLY A 373 -2.91 -18.24 46.99
N ALA A 374 -2.61 -17.21 47.77
CA ALA A 374 -2.37 -15.83 47.34
C ALA A 374 -1.09 -15.60 46.50
N ALA A 375 -1.16 -14.71 45.50
CA ALA A 375 -0.31 -13.51 45.36
C ALA A 375 -0.61 -12.72 44.07
N ASN A 376 -0.97 -11.44 44.28
CA ASN A 376 -0.77 -10.23 43.46
C ASN A 376 -0.73 -10.31 41.92
N ALA A 377 -1.77 -9.77 41.27
CA ALA A 377 -1.64 -8.82 40.16
C ALA A 377 -2.98 -8.14 39.84
N PHE A 378 -2.87 -6.92 39.35
CA PHE A 378 -3.87 -5.89 39.10
C PHE A 378 -5.07 -6.32 38.23
N ALA A 379 -6.27 -5.92 38.66
CA ALA A 379 -7.44 -5.63 37.84
C ALA A 379 -8.16 -4.49 38.59
N THR A 380 -8.76 -3.47 37.96
CA THR A 380 -9.80 -3.55 36.95
C THR A 380 -10.03 -2.12 36.47
N GLY A 381 -10.37 -1.92 35.20
CA GLY A 381 -10.74 -0.60 34.72
C GLY A 381 -11.12 -0.52 33.24
N ALA A 382 -11.78 -1.55 32.71
CA ALA A 382 -12.34 -1.52 31.37
C ALA A 382 -13.50 -0.52 31.29
N ILE A 383 -13.33 0.52 30.48
CA ILE A 383 -14.38 1.33 29.85
C ILE A 383 -13.80 1.64 28.47
N GLY A 384 -14.26 1.04 27.39
CA GLY A 384 -15.49 1.43 26.69
C GLY A 384 -15.06 1.98 25.32
N ALA A 385 -15.77 1.58 24.28
CA ALA A 385 -15.36 1.70 22.89
C ALA A 385 -15.11 3.14 22.39
N ALA A 386 -13.99 3.34 21.71
CA ALA A 386 -13.82 4.33 20.63
C ALA A 386 -12.60 3.90 19.78
N ALA A 387 -12.84 3.36 18.59
CA ALA A 387 -11.81 3.22 17.58
C ALA A 387 -11.49 4.62 17.05
N LEU A 388 -10.58 5.30 17.74
CA LEU A 388 -9.94 6.53 17.30
C LEU A 388 -8.97 6.14 16.18
N PHE A 389 -9.36 6.35 14.92
CA PHE A 389 -8.39 6.39 13.83
C PHE A 389 -7.40 7.51 14.16
N GLY A 390 -6.18 7.12 14.53
CA GLY A 390 -5.06 8.03 14.76
C GLY A 390 -4.63 8.67 13.45
N GLY A 391 -5.41 9.65 12.98
CA GLY A 391 -4.91 10.67 12.08
C GLY A 391 -3.96 11.55 12.88
N ILE A 392 -2.69 11.58 12.47
CA ILE A 392 -1.75 12.59 12.95
C ILE A 392 -2.24 13.93 12.39
N GLY A 393 -3.09 14.61 13.15
CA GLY A 393 -3.44 15.99 12.90
C GLY A 393 -2.23 16.86 13.23
N ALA A 394 -1.51 17.31 12.20
CA ALA A 394 -0.57 18.41 12.32
C ALA A 394 -1.39 19.69 12.58
N ALA A 395 -1.59 20.02 13.85
CA ALA A 395 -2.11 21.31 14.26
C ALA A 395 -1.01 22.36 14.07
N PHE A 396 -1.13 23.18 13.02
CA PHE A 396 -0.40 24.43 12.90
C PHE A 396 -1.00 25.45 13.88
N ALA A 397 -0.24 25.80 14.92
CA ALA A 397 -0.47 27.00 15.70
C ALA A 397 0.66 27.99 15.39
N ASN A 398 0.30 29.09 14.73
CA ASN A 398 1.15 30.26 14.56
C ASN A 398 1.34 30.98 15.91
N PHE A 399 2.60 31.20 16.31
CA PHE A 399 3.08 32.46 16.88
C PHE A 399 4.55 32.65 16.53
#